data_AF-A0A382FY10-F1
#
_entry.id   AF-A0A382FY10-F1
#
_cell.length_a   1.000
_cell.length_b   1.000
_cell.length_c   1.000
_cell.angle_alpha   90.00
_cell.angle_beta   90.00
_cell.angle_gamma   90.00
#
_symmetry.space_group_name_H-M   'P 1'
#
loop_
_entity.id
_entity.type
_entity.pdbx_description
1 polymer ?
#
loop_
_entity_poly.entity_id
_entity_poly.type
_entity_poly.pdbx_seq_one_letter_code
_entity_poly.pdbx_strand_id
1 'polypeptide(L)'
;WGIQYHQALRFYPDESVGYEYPEMYNRIFGEDYVPEPYIKQAYDYCRAHKWYMESRLITVNDTYAFQEGLDVTIDPFIDIIGRNFKQPKEGLGLDGSPTAHMWRTLANPERPL
;
A
#
# COMPACT_ATOMS: atom_id res chain seq x y z
N TRP A 1 -9.35 13.46 5.62
CA TRP A 1 -9.95 12.60 6.67
C TRP A 1 -10.17 11.18 6.16
N GLY A 2 -10.97 10.95 5.10
CA GLY A 2 -11.20 9.58 4.59
C GLY A 2 -9.93 8.80 4.22
N ILE A 3 -9.01 9.45 3.48
CA ILE A 3 -7.67 8.92 3.17
C ILE A 3 -6.86 8.56 4.44
N GLN A 4 -7.09 9.22 5.57
CA GLN A 4 -6.34 8.92 6.79
C GLN A 4 -6.81 7.63 7.46
N TYR A 5 -8.13 7.39 7.48
CA TYR A 5 -8.72 6.30 8.26
C TYR A 5 -9.07 5.04 7.44
N HIS A 6 -9.09 5.12 6.10
CA HIS A 6 -9.37 3.94 5.25
C HIS A 6 -8.38 2.78 5.45
N GLN A 7 -7.14 3.05 5.88
CA GLN A 7 -6.15 1.99 6.11
C GLN A 7 -6.55 1.05 7.24
N ALA A 8 -7.04 1.60 8.37
CA ALA A 8 -7.49 0.79 9.50
C ALA A 8 -8.69 -0.09 9.13
N LEU A 9 -9.52 0.40 8.21
CA LEU A 9 -10.72 -0.27 7.72
C LEU A 9 -10.42 -1.54 6.91
N ARG A 10 -9.20 -1.71 6.38
CA ARG A 10 -8.80 -2.90 5.60
C ARG A 10 -8.80 -4.19 6.43
N PHE A 11 -8.61 -4.08 7.74
CA PHE A 11 -8.51 -5.23 8.65
C PHE A 11 -9.86 -5.67 9.23
N TYR A 12 -10.95 -4.97 8.91
CA TYR A 12 -12.25 -5.24 9.49
C TYR A 12 -13.31 -5.36 8.40
N PRO A 13 -13.98 -6.52 8.28
CA PRO A 13 -15.03 -6.72 7.31
C PRO A 13 -16.24 -5.81 7.60
N ASP A 14 -17.00 -5.50 6.56
CA ASP A 14 -18.28 -4.80 6.65
C ASP A 14 -19.24 -5.38 5.60
N GLU A 15 -20.05 -6.34 6.03
CA GLU A 15 -21.02 -7.05 5.19
C GLU A 15 -22.06 -6.11 4.58
N SER A 16 -22.37 -4.98 5.23
CA SER A 16 -23.39 -4.03 4.72
C SER A 16 -23.01 -3.38 3.39
N VAL A 17 -21.72 -3.43 3.03
CA VAL A 17 -21.17 -2.92 1.77
C VAL A 17 -20.46 -4.03 0.98
N GLY A 18 -20.60 -5.29 1.38
CA GLY A 18 -19.94 -6.42 0.73
C GLY A 18 -18.41 -6.42 0.86
N TYR A 19 -17.85 -5.80 1.90
CA TYR A 19 -16.41 -5.83 2.15
C TYR A 19 -16.05 -7.00 3.05
N GLU A 20 -15.50 -8.06 2.47
CA GLU A 20 -14.97 -9.21 3.21
C GLU A 20 -13.51 -8.99 3.62
N TYR A 21 -13.05 -9.70 4.65
CA TYR A 21 -11.64 -9.67 5.01
C TYR A 21 -10.79 -10.28 3.88
N PRO A 22 -9.81 -9.55 3.30
CA PRO A 22 -9.10 -10.04 2.12
C PRO A 22 -8.32 -11.34 2.39
N GLU A 23 -8.51 -12.36 1.55
CA GLU A 23 -7.80 -13.64 1.66
C GLU A 23 -6.26 -13.46 1.62
N MET A 24 -5.78 -12.49 0.82
CA MET A 24 -4.36 -12.15 0.76
C MET A 24 -3.79 -11.74 2.12
N TYR A 25 -4.59 -11.11 3.00
CA TYR A 25 -4.13 -10.71 4.32
C TYR A 25 -3.98 -11.92 5.26
N ASN A 26 -4.83 -12.94 5.14
CA ASN A 26 -4.63 -14.21 5.83
C ASN A 26 -3.30 -14.87 5.41
N ARG A 27 -2.95 -14.81 4.12
CA ARG A 27 -1.69 -15.37 3.61
C ARG A 27 -0.46 -14.60 4.08
N ILE A 28 -0.56 -13.28 4.23
CA ILE A 28 0.57 -12.41 4.62
C ILE A 28 0.77 -12.39 6.13
N PHE A 29 -0.32 -12.28 6.92
CA PHE A 29 -0.25 -12.04 8.36
C PHE A 29 -0.64 -13.25 9.21
N GLY A 30 -1.35 -14.23 8.65
CA GLY A 30 -1.95 -15.36 9.38
C GLY A 30 -3.44 -15.16 9.65
N GLU A 31 -4.20 -16.26 9.76
CA GLU A 31 -5.64 -16.26 10.07
C GLU A 31 -5.92 -15.81 11.52
N ASP A 32 -4.95 -15.98 12.41
CA ASP A 32 -5.00 -15.59 13.82
C ASP A 32 -4.43 -14.19 14.08
N TYR A 33 -4.10 -13.44 13.03
CA TYR A 33 -3.57 -12.09 13.16
C TYR A 33 -4.58 -11.14 13.80
N VAL A 34 -4.12 -10.42 14.82
CA VAL A 34 -4.88 -9.34 15.48
C VAL A 34 -4.18 -8.01 15.20
N PRO A 35 -4.87 -7.02 14.59
CA PRO A 35 -4.29 -5.70 14.38
C PRO A 35 -3.84 -5.05 15.69
N GLU A 36 -2.73 -4.32 15.64
CA GLU A 36 -2.18 -3.56 16.76
C GLU A 36 -3.22 -2.62 17.41
N PRO A 37 -3.13 -2.33 18.73
CA PRO A 37 -4.17 -1.59 19.46
C PRO A 37 -4.54 -0.23 18.85
N TYR A 38 -3.57 0.48 18.26
CA TYR A 38 -3.83 1.78 17.63
C TYR A 38 -4.67 1.64 16.35
N ILE A 39 -4.54 0.53 15.62
CA ILE A 39 -5.33 0.24 14.41
C ILE A 39 -6.79 0.00 14.82
N LYS A 40 -7.00 -0.79 15.88
CA LYS A 40 -8.33 -1.03 16.45
C LYS A 40 -9.01 0.27 16.90
N GLN A 41 -8.27 1.14 17.60
CA GLN A 41 -8.78 2.44 18.01
C GLN A 41 -9.17 3.33 16.82
N ALA A 42 -8.34 3.35 15.77
CA ALA A 42 -8.62 4.11 14.55
C ALA A 42 -9.86 3.56 13.81
N TYR A 43 -10.03 2.23 13.78
CA TYR A 43 -11.24 1.59 13.24
C TYR A 43 -12.48 1.99 14.04
N ASP A 44 -12.46 1.88 15.37
CA ASP A 44 -13.61 2.20 16.22
C ASP A 44 -14.03 3.66 16.08
N TYR A 45 -13.04 4.57 16.10
CA TYR A 45 -13.27 5.99 15.88
C TYR A 45 -13.87 6.25 14.49
N CYS A 46 -13.32 5.62 13.44
CA CYS A 46 -13.81 5.78 12.08
C CYS A 46 -15.24 5.25 11.93
N ARG A 47 -15.55 4.08 12.51
CA ARG A 47 -16.85 3.42 12.44
C ARG A 47 -17.97 4.24 13.05
N ALA A 48 -17.69 4.97 14.12
CA ALA A 48 -18.63 5.87 14.78
C ALA A 48 -18.76 7.25 14.10
N HIS A 49 -17.90 7.57 13.13
CA HIS A 49 -17.85 8.90 12.54
C HIS A 49 -18.85 9.06 11.37
N LYS A 50 -19.42 10.26 11.22
CA LYS A 50 -20.37 10.59 10.13
C LYS A 50 -19.82 10.39 8.71
N TRP A 51 -18.50 10.36 8.55
CA TRP A 51 -17.80 10.15 7.28
C TRP A 51 -17.25 8.73 7.12
N TYR A 52 -17.74 7.79 7.92
CA TYR A 52 -17.38 6.39 7.82
C TYR A 52 -17.48 5.88 6.37
N MET A 53 -18.61 6.18 5.71
CA MET A 53 -18.86 5.70 4.36
C MET A 53 -17.86 6.24 3.32
N GLU A 54 -17.35 7.46 3.49
CA GLU A 54 -16.29 7.99 2.61
C GLU A 54 -15.01 7.18 2.73
N SER A 55 -14.60 6.85 3.96
CA SER A 55 -13.40 6.03 4.22
C SER A 55 -13.61 4.60 3.75
N ARG A 56 -14.82 4.06 3.94
CA ARG A 56 -15.18 2.72 3.52
C ARG A 56 -15.21 2.59 2.00
N LEU A 57 -15.77 3.57 1.30
CA LEU A 57 -15.75 3.63 -0.16
C LEU A 57 -14.32 3.65 -0.69
N ILE A 58 -13.42 4.43 -0.08
CA ILE A 58 -11.99 4.37 -0.42
C ILE A 58 -11.48 2.95 -0.21
N THR A 59 -11.72 2.35 0.97
CA THR A 59 -11.24 0.99 1.30
C THR A 59 -11.70 -0.09 0.29
N VAL A 60 -12.97 -0.02 -0.15
CA VAL A 60 -13.55 -0.98 -1.12
C VAL A 60 -12.95 -0.80 -2.52
N ASN A 61 -12.60 0.43 -2.90
CA ASN A 61 -12.02 0.75 -4.21
C ASN A 61 -10.49 0.80 -4.22
N ASP A 62 -9.87 0.63 -3.06
CA ASP A 62 -8.43 0.61 -2.84
C ASP A 62 -7.90 -0.83 -2.96
N THR A 63 -8.33 -1.48 -4.05
CA THR A 63 -7.85 -2.79 -4.43
C THR A 63 -6.51 -2.64 -5.14
N TYR A 64 -5.43 -3.13 -4.52
CA TYR A 64 -4.18 -3.43 -5.21
C TYR A 64 -4.35 -4.71 -6.02
N ALA A 65 -5.31 -4.72 -6.94
CA ALA A 65 -5.46 -5.83 -7.86
C ALA A 65 -4.67 -5.48 -9.12
N PHE A 66 -3.55 -6.17 -9.33
CA PHE A 66 -3.11 -6.40 -10.70
C PHE A 66 -4.25 -7.13 -11.38
N GLN A 67 -4.99 -6.41 -12.22
CA GLN A 67 -6.16 -6.95 -12.89
C GLN A 67 -5.68 -8.02 -13.87
N GLU A 68 -6.14 -9.27 -13.70
CA GLU A 68 -5.77 -10.35 -14.62
C GLU A 68 -6.16 -9.98 -16.06
N GLY A 69 -5.25 -10.22 -17.00
CA GLY A 69 -5.46 -9.88 -18.41
C GLY A 69 -5.22 -8.41 -18.76
N LEU A 70 -4.85 -7.56 -17.81
CA LEU A 70 -4.37 -6.21 -18.13
C LEU A 70 -2.92 -6.27 -18.60
N ASP A 71 -2.68 -5.93 -19.86
CA ASP A 71 -1.33 -5.76 -20.39
C ASP A 71 -0.76 -4.41 -19.89
N VAL A 72 0.11 -4.48 -18.89
CA VAL A 72 0.75 -3.29 -18.31
C VAL A 72 1.96 -2.89 -19.16
N THR A 73 1.93 -1.69 -19.73
CA THR A 73 3.05 -1.12 -20.48
C THR A 73 3.67 0.07 -19.75
N ILE A 74 4.99 0.21 -19.89
CA ILE A 74 5.74 1.38 -19.39
C ILE A 74 5.65 2.57 -20.35
N ASP A 75 5.13 2.39 -21.57
CA ASP A 75 5.12 3.40 -22.63
C ASP A 75 4.62 4.79 -22.19
N PRO A 76 3.54 4.92 -21.40
CA PRO A 76 3.07 6.22 -20.91
C PRO A 76 4.09 6.96 -20.03
N PHE A 77 5.02 6.22 -19.41
CA PHE A 77 5.99 6.75 -18.45
C PHE A 77 7.39 6.92 -19.04
N ILE A 78 7.67 6.38 -20.24
CA ILE A 78 9.00 6.44 -20.86
C ILE A 78 9.52 7.87 -20.93
N ASP A 79 8.70 8.82 -21.38
CA ASP A 79 9.09 10.23 -21.49
C ASP A 79 9.38 10.86 -20.13
N ILE A 80 8.54 10.60 -19.13
CA ILE A 80 8.72 11.11 -17.77
C ILE A 80 10.00 10.56 -17.16
N ILE A 81 10.24 9.25 -17.30
CA ILE A 81 11.45 8.59 -16.81
C ILE A 81 12.68 9.15 -17.52
N GLY A 82 12.65 9.26 -18.85
CA GLY A 82 13.77 9.78 -19.63
C GLY A 82 14.16 11.21 -19.27
N ARG A 83 13.18 12.06 -18.89
CA ARG A 83 13.43 13.45 -18.46
C ARG A 83 13.95 13.56 -17.03
N ASN A 84 13.56 12.65 -16.13
CA ASN A 84 13.75 12.83 -14.69
C ASN A 84 14.72 11.84 -14.05
N PHE A 85 14.96 10.67 -14.67
CA PHE A 85 15.89 9.68 -14.16
C PHE A 85 17.32 10.19 -14.26
N LYS A 86 18.06 10.09 -13.15
CA LYS A 86 19.45 10.52 -13.05
C LYS A 86 20.29 9.36 -12.57
N GLN A 87 21.36 9.05 -13.31
CA GLN A 87 22.33 8.04 -12.89
C GLN A 87 23.48 8.73 -12.14
N PRO A 88 23.68 8.45 -10.84
CA PRO A 88 24.80 8.99 -10.08
C PRO A 88 26.12 8.39 -10.57
N LYS A 89 27.21 9.14 -10.43
CA LYS A 89 28.55 8.73 -10.89
C LYS A 89 29.07 7.52 -10.10
N GLU A 90 28.69 7.46 -8.83
CA GLU A 90 29.05 6.42 -7.88
C GLU A 90 28.29 5.11 -8.14
N GLY A 91 27.19 5.15 -8.92
CA GLY A 91 26.30 4.03 -9.18
C GLY A 91 25.03 4.06 -8.32
N LEU A 92 23.94 3.46 -8.80
CA LEU A 92 22.65 3.45 -8.09
C LEU A 92 22.78 2.77 -6.73
N GLY A 93 22.43 3.49 -5.66
CA GLY A 93 22.53 2.97 -4.28
C GLY A 93 23.92 3.09 -3.65
N LEU A 94 24.93 3.55 -4.40
CA LEU A 94 26.28 3.80 -3.91
C LEU A 94 26.57 5.31 -3.72
N ASP A 95 25.58 6.15 -4.03
CA ASP A 95 25.62 7.59 -3.84
C ASP A 95 24.94 8.02 -2.52
N GLY A 96 24.98 9.32 -2.22
CA GLY A 96 24.37 9.91 -1.01
C GLY A 96 22.93 10.38 -1.21
N SER A 97 22.24 9.97 -2.28
CA SER A 97 20.89 10.46 -2.57
C SER A 97 19.85 9.90 -1.60
N PRO A 98 18.71 10.60 -1.40
CA PRO A 98 17.62 10.08 -0.57
C PRO A 98 17.06 8.74 -1.05
N THR A 99 17.23 8.38 -2.33
CA THR A 99 16.75 7.13 -2.91
C THR A 99 17.78 6.00 -2.87
N ALA A 100 19.02 6.25 -2.44
CA ALA A 100 20.09 5.26 -2.41
C ALA A 100 19.76 4.03 -1.53
N HIS A 101 19.00 4.24 -0.44
CA HIS A 101 18.54 3.13 0.40
C HIS A 101 17.60 2.18 -0.36
N MET A 102 16.64 2.71 -1.13
CA MET A 102 15.72 1.90 -1.95
C MET A 102 16.48 1.03 -2.95
N TRP A 103 17.46 1.61 -3.64
CA TRP A 103 18.30 0.86 -4.60
C TRP A 103 19.11 -0.25 -3.94
N ARG A 104 19.64 -0.02 -2.72
CA ARG A 104 20.34 -1.06 -1.96
C ARG A 104 19.42 -2.19 -1.52
N THR A 105 18.21 -1.88 -1.06
CA THR A 105 17.19 -2.87 -0.74
C THR A 105 16.84 -3.72 -1.95
N LEU A 106 16.60 -3.10 -3.11
CA LEU A 106 16.29 -3.82 -4.35
C LEU A 106 17.44 -4.70 -4.81
N ALA A 107 18.68 -4.21 -4.75
CA ALA A 107 19.86 -4.95 -5.19
C ALA A 107 20.25 -6.09 -4.25
N ASN A 108 19.94 -5.98 -2.95
CA ASN A 108 20.30 -6.97 -1.93
C ASN A 108 19.15 -7.16 -0.93
N PRO A 109 18.02 -7.76 -1.35
CA PRO A 109 16.80 -7.83 -0.53
C PRO A 109 16.97 -8.65 0.75
N GLU A 110 17.98 -9.51 0.81
CA GLU A 110 18.25 -10.40 1.94
C GLU A 110 19.24 -9.82 2.96
N ARG A 111 19.82 -8.64 2.68
CA ARG A 111 20.74 -7.98 3.61
C ARG A 111 20.00 -7.00 4.50
N PRO A 112 20.22 -7.03 5.82
CA PRO A 112 19.73 -5.97 6.69
C PRO A 112 20.40 -4.64 6.31
N LEU A 113 19.58 -3.59 6.21
CA LEU A 113 20.00 -2.22 5.83
C LEU A 113 20.89 -1.55 6.88
#